data_AF-X1NHI8-F1
#
_entry.id   AF-X1NHI8-F1
#
_cell.length_a   1.000
_cell.length_b   1.000
_cell.length_c   1.000
_cell.angle_alpha   90.00
_cell.angle_beta   90.00
_cell.angle_gamma   90.00
#
_symmetry.space_group_name_H-M   'P 1'
#
loop_
_entity.id
_entity.type
_entity.pdbx_description
1 polymer ?
#
loop_
_entity_poly.entity_id
_entity_poly.type
_entity_poly.pdbx_seq_one_letter_code
_entity_poly.pdbx_strand_id
1 'polypeptide(L)'
;SVIAFARLAREAADKATLFNTVVYGSLTTTLVLMLSDAPNFSSGKLTAALLGGILFAVATLAVTFLARTVGKNNFKTAALTATGICALVPILMASQEWNDHDRSQKLLAPDLAKNYLNSCPKNAILFTYGDNDTYPLWYAQEVENVRPDIRIINTSLLGIDWYVNQLRYKINESAPINIVWSEDQVRGLAYLVVDDRQQIESQDLLTLMTSIGKQGTKLTSFPAVKTVTVPIDVNAVRSNMTVSAKDSVASQLVFNLPEGKNYYSLDQLTMLNIIATNAG
;
A
#
# COMPACT_ATOMS: atom_id res chain seq x y z
N SER A 1 -23.36 -28.33 -3.61
CA SER A 1 -24.25 -28.01 -2.47
C SER A 1 -24.58 -29.27 -1.71
N VAL A 2 -24.71 -29.22 -0.38
CA VAL A 2 -25.04 -30.39 0.48
C VAL A 2 -26.34 -31.08 0.05
N ILE A 3 -27.35 -30.29 -0.38
CA ILE A 3 -28.64 -30.79 -0.83
C ILE A 3 -28.49 -31.70 -2.06
N ALA A 4 -27.55 -31.41 -2.97
CA ALA A 4 -27.27 -32.25 -4.12
C ALA A 4 -26.71 -33.63 -3.70
N PHE A 5 -25.79 -33.67 -2.73
CA PHE A 5 -25.26 -34.93 -2.18
C PHE A 5 -26.34 -35.77 -1.49
N ALA A 6 -27.24 -35.13 -0.73
CA ALA A 6 -28.36 -35.81 -0.07
C ALA A 6 -29.37 -36.40 -1.07
N ARG A 7 -29.64 -35.69 -2.18
CA ARG A 7 -30.51 -36.18 -3.27
C ARG A 7 -29.87 -37.33 -4.04
N LEU A 8 -28.61 -37.15 -4.43
CA LEU A 8 -27.77 -38.20 -5.03
C LEU A 8 -27.76 -39.45 -4.15
N ALA A 9 -27.73 -39.30 -2.82
CA ALA A 9 -27.76 -40.45 -1.94
C ALA A 9 -29.06 -41.28 -2.04
N ARG A 10 -30.24 -40.65 -2.05
CA ARG A 10 -31.49 -41.42 -1.90
C ARG A 10 -31.98 -42.10 -3.19
N GLU A 11 -31.74 -41.53 -4.36
CA GLU A 11 -32.19 -42.12 -5.61
C GLU A 11 -31.17 -43.15 -6.13
N ALA A 12 -31.34 -44.41 -5.72
CA ALA A 12 -30.61 -45.54 -6.31
C ALA A 12 -30.80 -45.65 -7.84
N ALA A 13 -31.82 -44.97 -8.40
CA ALA A 13 -32.16 -44.96 -9.82
C ALA A 13 -31.49 -43.84 -10.63
N ASP A 14 -31.04 -42.73 -10.02
CA ASP A 14 -30.49 -41.60 -10.78
C ASP A 14 -28.97 -41.72 -10.99
N LYS A 15 -28.59 -42.86 -11.59
CA LYS A 15 -27.22 -43.15 -12.03
C LYS A 15 -26.71 -42.07 -12.98
N ALA A 16 -27.62 -41.48 -13.78
CA ALA A 16 -27.32 -40.41 -14.70
C ALA A 16 -26.87 -39.14 -13.97
N THR A 17 -27.58 -38.69 -12.93
CA THR A 17 -27.17 -37.49 -12.19
C THR A 17 -25.89 -37.71 -11.38
N LEU A 18 -25.66 -38.89 -10.81
CA LEU A 18 -24.38 -39.19 -10.14
C LEU A 18 -23.22 -39.21 -11.15
N PHE A 19 -23.41 -39.88 -12.29
CA PHE A 19 -22.42 -39.93 -13.36
C PHE A 19 -22.11 -38.53 -13.89
N ASN A 20 -23.13 -37.73 -14.19
CA ASN A 20 -22.98 -36.35 -14.65
C ASN A 20 -22.27 -35.48 -13.61
N THR A 21 -22.60 -35.61 -12.33
CA THR A 21 -21.96 -34.83 -11.25
C THR A 21 -20.47 -35.18 -11.14
N VAL A 22 -20.12 -36.47 -11.19
CA VAL A 22 -18.73 -36.92 -11.12
C VAL A 22 -17.98 -36.48 -12.37
N VAL A 23 -18.50 -36.73 -13.56
CA VAL A 23 -17.81 -36.43 -14.82
C VAL A 23 -17.65 -34.93 -15.02
N TYR A 24 -18.76 -34.17 -15.00
CA TYR A 24 -18.69 -32.73 -15.23
C TYR A 24 -17.99 -32.02 -14.08
N GLY A 25 -18.23 -32.40 -12.83
CA GLY A 25 -17.54 -31.79 -11.69
C GLY A 25 -16.04 -32.03 -11.69
N SER A 26 -15.59 -33.23 -12.08
CA SER A 26 -14.15 -33.53 -12.21
C SER A 26 -13.52 -32.75 -13.35
N LEU A 27 -14.19 -32.70 -14.52
CA LEU A 27 -13.72 -31.91 -15.67
C LEU A 27 -13.63 -30.42 -15.34
N THR A 28 -14.66 -29.87 -14.69
CA THR A 28 -14.67 -28.47 -14.27
C THR A 28 -13.57 -28.20 -13.24
N THR A 29 -13.37 -29.07 -12.26
CA THR A 29 -12.30 -28.92 -11.24
C THR A 29 -10.93 -28.91 -11.90
N THR A 30 -10.66 -29.87 -12.78
CA THR A 30 -9.42 -29.91 -13.56
C THR A 30 -9.22 -28.63 -14.35
N LEU A 31 -10.25 -28.19 -15.08
CA LEU A 31 -10.17 -27.00 -15.93
C LEU A 31 -9.92 -25.72 -15.10
N VAL A 32 -10.57 -25.56 -13.96
CA VAL A 32 -10.35 -24.42 -13.05
C VAL A 32 -8.92 -24.42 -12.51
N LEU A 33 -8.40 -25.57 -12.08
CA LEU A 33 -7.01 -25.68 -11.61
C LEU A 33 -6.02 -25.39 -12.73
N MET A 34 -6.27 -25.87 -13.95
CA MET A 34 -5.42 -25.54 -15.11
C MET A 34 -5.44 -24.05 -15.44
N LEU A 35 -6.60 -23.39 -15.39
CA LEU A 35 -6.74 -21.98 -15.69
C LEU A 35 -6.15 -21.07 -14.60
N SER A 36 -6.20 -21.49 -13.34
CA SER A 36 -5.58 -20.77 -12.22
C SER A 36 -4.07 -20.64 -12.38
N ASP A 37 -3.46 -21.59 -13.10
CA ASP A 37 -2.03 -21.66 -13.38
C ASP A 37 -1.65 -21.29 -14.83
N ALA A 38 -2.59 -20.78 -15.62
CA ALA A 38 -2.40 -20.50 -17.05
C ALA A 38 -1.14 -19.68 -17.40
N PRO A 39 -0.72 -18.66 -16.63
CA PRO A 39 0.48 -17.88 -16.94
C PRO A 39 1.80 -18.67 -16.82
N ASN A 40 1.80 -19.78 -16.06
CA ASN A 40 3.01 -20.56 -15.72
C ASN A 40 2.75 -22.06 -15.89
N PHE A 41 2.08 -22.45 -16.97
CA PHE A 41 1.66 -23.82 -17.20
C PHE A 41 2.85 -24.75 -17.49
N SER A 42 2.93 -25.86 -16.77
CA SER A 42 3.99 -26.86 -16.93
C SER A 42 3.43 -28.28 -16.82
N SER A 43 4.20 -29.28 -17.25
CA SER A 43 3.81 -30.69 -17.16
C SER A 43 3.48 -31.12 -15.73
N GLY A 44 4.22 -30.62 -14.73
CA GLY A 44 3.95 -30.89 -13.31
C GLY A 44 2.66 -30.24 -12.77
N LYS A 45 2.21 -29.14 -13.37
CA LYS A 45 0.94 -28.50 -13.00
C LYS A 45 -0.25 -29.12 -13.70
N LEU A 46 -0.06 -29.60 -14.93
CA LEU A 46 -1.05 -30.43 -15.61
C LEU A 46 -1.34 -31.71 -14.80
N THR A 47 -0.31 -32.39 -14.29
CA THR A 47 -0.51 -33.58 -13.45
C THR A 47 -1.23 -33.23 -12.15
N ALA A 48 -0.88 -32.12 -11.49
CA ALA A 48 -1.58 -31.65 -10.30
C ALA A 48 -3.07 -31.34 -10.55
N ALA A 49 -3.40 -30.68 -11.67
CA ALA A 49 -4.78 -30.36 -12.02
C ALA A 49 -5.61 -31.63 -12.31
N LEU A 50 -5.03 -32.60 -13.03
CA LEU A 50 -5.66 -33.90 -13.27
C LEU A 50 -5.90 -34.67 -11.96
N LEU A 51 -4.91 -34.66 -11.06
CA LEU A 51 -5.05 -35.26 -9.72
C LEU A 51 -6.15 -34.56 -8.92
N GLY A 52 -6.29 -33.24 -9.03
CA GLY A 52 -7.39 -32.49 -8.40
C GLY A 52 -8.77 -32.92 -8.89
N GLY A 53 -8.93 -33.12 -10.21
CA GLY A 53 -10.16 -33.69 -10.78
C GLY A 53 -10.45 -35.11 -10.31
N ILE A 54 -9.43 -35.98 -10.26
CA ILE A 54 -9.56 -37.35 -9.73
C ILE A 54 -9.96 -37.33 -8.25
N LEU A 55 -9.34 -36.46 -7.45
CA LEU A 55 -9.64 -36.32 -6.02
C LEU A 55 -11.09 -35.85 -5.82
N PHE A 56 -11.58 -34.93 -6.65
CA PHE A 56 -12.98 -34.52 -6.65
C PHE A 56 -13.92 -35.70 -6.93
N ALA A 57 -13.61 -36.53 -7.93
CA ALA A 57 -14.39 -37.73 -8.25
C ALA A 57 -14.46 -38.69 -7.05
N VAL A 58 -13.29 -39.01 -6.47
CA VAL A 58 -13.16 -39.92 -5.33
C VAL A 58 -13.92 -39.38 -4.12
N ALA A 59 -13.75 -38.10 -3.78
CA ALA A 59 -14.45 -37.47 -2.67
C ALA A 59 -15.97 -37.47 -2.87
N THR A 60 -16.43 -37.13 -4.07
CA THR A 60 -17.87 -37.12 -4.41
C THR A 60 -18.50 -38.50 -4.27
N LEU A 61 -17.81 -39.54 -4.75
CA LEU A 61 -18.26 -40.93 -4.61
C LEU A 61 -18.24 -41.40 -3.15
N ALA A 62 -17.18 -41.08 -2.40
CA ALA A 62 -17.04 -41.45 -0.99
C ALA A 62 -18.13 -40.82 -0.11
N VAL A 63 -18.34 -39.50 -0.23
CA VAL A 63 -19.39 -38.78 0.51
C VAL A 63 -20.77 -39.32 0.15
N THR A 64 -21.04 -39.55 -1.14
CA THR A 64 -22.34 -40.08 -1.59
C THR A 64 -22.57 -41.51 -1.06
N PHE A 65 -21.57 -42.38 -1.08
CA PHE A 65 -21.65 -43.75 -0.58
C PHE A 65 -21.89 -43.80 0.94
N LEU A 66 -21.17 -42.98 1.70
CA LEU A 66 -21.33 -42.89 3.16
C LEU A 66 -22.71 -42.31 3.53
N ALA A 67 -23.12 -41.22 2.89
CA ALA A 67 -24.46 -40.64 3.10
C ALA A 67 -25.59 -41.61 2.72
N ARG A 68 -25.40 -42.43 1.66
CA ARG A 68 -26.30 -43.52 1.26
C ARG A 68 -26.44 -44.59 2.33
N THR A 69 -25.31 -45.02 2.87
CA THR A 69 -25.25 -46.14 3.82
C THR A 69 -25.91 -45.78 5.14
N VAL A 70 -25.69 -44.56 5.62
CA VAL A 70 -26.25 -44.05 6.88
C VAL A 70 -27.69 -43.58 6.71
N GLY A 71 -28.01 -42.95 5.58
CA GLY A 71 -29.30 -42.31 5.34
C GLY A 71 -30.34 -43.14 4.59
N LYS A 72 -30.17 -44.47 4.49
CA LYS A 72 -30.96 -45.39 3.63
C LYS A 72 -32.46 -45.10 3.60
N ASN A 73 -33.07 -44.78 4.75
CA ASN A 73 -34.52 -44.62 4.89
C ASN A 73 -34.98 -43.18 5.20
N ASN A 74 -34.06 -42.23 5.44
CA ASN A 74 -34.41 -40.87 5.86
C ASN A 74 -33.50 -39.81 5.20
N PHE A 75 -34.12 -38.92 4.42
CA PHE A 75 -33.43 -37.85 3.72
C PHE A 75 -32.73 -36.87 4.67
N LYS A 76 -33.34 -36.59 5.84
CA LYS A 76 -32.73 -35.71 6.85
C LYS A 76 -31.42 -36.29 7.37
N THR A 77 -31.37 -37.60 7.61
CA THR A 77 -30.14 -38.27 8.06
C THR A 77 -29.06 -38.32 6.98
N ALA A 78 -29.44 -38.53 5.71
CA ALA A 78 -28.48 -38.47 4.59
C ALA A 78 -27.89 -37.06 4.44
N ALA A 79 -28.74 -36.02 4.51
CA ALA A 79 -28.32 -34.63 4.41
C ALA A 79 -27.40 -34.22 5.57
N LEU A 80 -27.75 -34.56 6.81
CA LEU A 80 -26.91 -34.28 7.98
C LEU A 80 -25.56 -34.99 7.90
N THR A 81 -25.53 -36.24 7.43
CA THR A 81 -24.30 -36.99 7.24
C THR A 81 -23.40 -36.34 6.18
N ALA A 82 -23.96 -35.94 5.04
CA ALA A 82 -23.21 -35.24 4.00
C ALA A 82 -22.69 -33.88 4.50
N THR A 83 -23.50 -33.09 5.21
CA THR A 83 -23.04 -31.84 5.84
C THR A 83 -21.89 -32.09 6.79
N GLY A 84 -22.03 -33.08 7.68
CA GLY A 84 -21.01 -33.41 8.67
C GLY A 84 -19.68 -33.75 8.01
N ILE A 85 -19.68 -34.65 7.03
CA ILE A 85 -18.46 -35.05 6.31
C ILE A 85 -17.85 -33.87 5.56
N CYS A 86 -18.67 -33.06 4.86
CA CYS A 86 -18.15 -31.88 4.17
C CYS A 86 -17.63 -30.79 5.12
N ALA A 87 -18.16 -30.69 6.34
CA ALA A 87 -17.71 -29.74 7.35
C ALA A 87 -16.40 -30.18 8.04
N LEU A 88 -16.05 -31.48 8.02
CA LEU A 88 -14.80 -31.95 8.61
C LEU A 88 -13.57 -31.26 7.99
N VAL A 89 -13.59 -30.99 6.68
CA VAL A 89 -12.47 -30.33 5.98
C VAL A 89 -12.22 -28.90 6.49
N PRO A 90 -13.19 -27.95 6.43
CA PRO A 90 -12.98 -26.61 6.97
C PRO A 90 -12.76 -26.60 8.48
N ILE A 91 -13.35 -27.53 9.25
CA ILE A 91 -13.08 -27.66 10.69
C ILE A 91 -11.62 -28.06 10.92
N LEU A 92 -11.10 -29.04 10.16
CA LEU A 92 -9.72 -29.48 10.27
C LEU A 92 -8.76 -28.36 9.87
N MET A 93 -9.02 -27.69 8.74
CA MET A 93 -8.26 -26.52 8.31
C MET A 93 -8.27 -25.42 9.37
N ALA A 94 -9.44 -25.09 9.93
CA ALA A 94 -9.53 -24.14 11.02
C ALA A 94 -8.70 -24.61 12.23
N SER A 95 -8.81 -25.87 12.64
CA SER A 95 -8.10 -26.37 13.83
C SER A 95 -6.57 -26.39 13.67
N GLN A 96 -6.05 -26.68 12.48
CA GLN A 96 -4.61 -26.80 12.24
C GLN A 96 -3.97 -25.47 11.88
N GLU A 97 -4.69 -24.60 11.16
CA GLU A 97 -4.14 -23.40 10.56
C GLU A 97 -4.61 -22.12 11.29
N TRP A 98 -5.38 -22.21 12.38
CA TRP A 98 -5.89 -21.02 13.09
C TRP A 98 -4.76 -20.13 13.58
N ASN A 99 -3.72 -20.73 14.15
CA ASN A 99 -2.54 -20.04 14.63
C ASN A 99 -1.76 -19.35 13.49
N ASP A 100 -1.67 -19.98 12.33
CA ASP A 100 -0.98 -19.44 11.16
C ASP A 100 -1.77 -18.29 10.51
N HIS A 101 -3.10 -18.32 10.65
CA HIS A 101 -4.00 -17.24 10.23
C HIS A 101 -4.19 -16.16 11.31
N ASP A 102 -3.77 -16.40 12.56
CA ASP A 102 -3.82 -15.39 13.61
C ASP A 102 -2.75 -14.32 13.38
N ARG A 103 -3.20 -13.09 13.15
CA ARG A 103 -2.35 -11.91 12.97
C ARG A 103 -2.34 -10.99 14.19
N SER A 104 -2.95 -11.40 15.31
CA SER A 104 -3.06 -10.60 16.53
C SER A 104 -1.70 -10.12 17.06
N GLN A 105 -0.62 -10.87 16.84
CA GLN A 105 0.74 -10.55 17.28
C GLN A 105 1.62 -9.92 16.19
N LYS A 106 1.06 -9.54 15.03
CA LYS A 106 1.83 -8.89 13.95
C LYS A 106 2.00 -7.39 14.22
N LEU A 107 2.81 -7.07 15.23
CA LEU A 107 3.00 -5.71 15.75
C LEU A 107 4.13 -4.92 15.07
N LEU A 108 4.90 -5.54 14.17
CA LEU A 108 6.06 -4.89 13.55
C LEU A 108 5.72 -3.54 12.90
N ALA A 109 4.64 -3.48 12.10
CA ALA A 109 4.25 -2.26 11.41
C ALA A 109 3.79 -1.14 12.38
N PRO A 110 2.82 -1.36 13.30
CA PRO A 110 2.41 -0.32 14.24
C PRO A 110 3.52 0.06 15.23
N ASP A 111 4.34 -0.89 15.68
CA ASP A 111 5.46 -0.58 16.59
C ASP A 111 6.54 0.24 15.89
N LEU A 112 6.88 -0.09 14.65
CA LEU A 112 7.82 0.68 13.85
C LEU A 112 7.28 2.09 13.60
N ALA A 113 5.99 2.23 13.27
CA ALA A 113 5.34 3.53 13.09
C ALA A 113 5.43 4.40 14.35
N LYS A 114 5.08 3.84 15.52
CA LYS A 114 5.22 4.53 16.81
C LYS A 114 6.66 4.94 17.09
N ASN A 115 7.62 4.05 16.81
CA ASN A 115 9.03 4.33 17.03
C ASN A 115 9.52 5.47 16.14
N TYR A 116 9.15 5.51 14.86
CA TYR A 116 9.45 6.65 13.98
C TYR A 116 8.85 7.95 14.52
N LEU A 117 7.54 7.97 14.79
CA LEU A 117 6.84 9.16 15.27
C LEU A 117 7.41 9.67 16.60
N ASN A 118 7.68 8.78 17.55
CA ASN A 118 8.23 9.16 18.86
C ASN A 118 9.69 9.61 18.79
N SER A 119 10.43 9.22 17.75
CA SER A 119 11.82 9.68 17.54
C SER A 119 11.90 11.06 16.89
N CYS A 120 10.80 11.54 16.29
CA CYS A 120 10.76 12.85 15.66
C CYS A 120 10.55 13.98 16.69
N PRO A 121 11.16 15.17 16.49
CA PRO A 121 10.89 16.34 17.31
C PRO A 121 9.43 16.79 17.20
N LYS A 122 8.99 17.68 18.10
CA LYS A 122 7.63 18.24 18.09
C LYS A 122 7.38 19.02 16.79
N ASN A 123 6.19 18.86 16.20
CA ASN A 123 5.77 19.51 14.94
C ASN A 123 6.66 19.18 13.73
N ALA A 124 7.35 18.03 13.73
CA ALA A 124 8.19 17.62 12.62
C ALA A 124 7.39 17.38 11.33
N ILE A 125 8.05 17.53 10.18
CA ILE A 125 7.57 17.04 8.89
C ILE A 125 8.34 15.76 8.56
N LEU A 126 7.64 14.65 8.43
CA LEU A 126 8.19 13.35 8.09
C LEU A 126 7.83 13.01 6.64
N PHE A 127 8.85 12.90 5.80
CA PHE A 127 8.71 12.43 4.42
C PHE A 127 8.75 10.90 4.38
N THR A 128 7.79 10.29 3.69
CA THR A 128 7.66 8.85 3.47
C THR A 128 7.57 8.54 1.98
N TYR A 129 7.73 7.28 1.60
CA TYR A 129 7.61 6.85 0.20
C TYR A 129 6.71 5.63 0.05
N GLY A 130 5.55 5.83 -0.58
CA GLY A 130 4.62 4.75 -0.86
C GLY A 130 3.82 4.27 0.35
N ASP A 131 2.97 3.29 0.09
CA ASP A 131 1.89 2.90 1.01
C ASP A 131 2.40 2.14 2.23
N ASN A 132 3.40 1.27 2.05
CA ASN A 132 3.93 0.43 3.13
C ASN A 132 4.60 1.26 4.25
N ASP A 133 5.22 2.38 3.89
CA ASP A 133 5.87 3.29 4.84
C ASP A 133 4.84 4.24 5.47
N THR A 134 3.85 4.69 4.68
CA THR A 134 2.91 5.75 5.07
C THR A 134 1.74 5.24 5.89
N TYR A 135 1.08 4.16 5.47
CA TYR A 135 -0.18 3.73 6.08
C TYR A 135 -0.04 3.29 7.55
N PRO A 136 1.02 2.58 7.98
CA PRO A 136 1.20 2.29 9.39
C PRO A 136 1.30 3.55 10.25
N LEU A 137 1.93 4.61 9.72
CA LEU A 137 2.06 5.89 10.42
C LEU A 137 0.73 6.64 10.50
N TRP A 138 -0.04 6.70 9.41
CA TRP A 138 -1.39 7.27 9.45
C TRP A 138 -2.31 6.49 10.37
N TYR A 139 -2.25 5.15 10.38
CA TYR A 139 -2.99 4.34 11.34
C TYR A 139 -2.63 4.74 12.79
N ALA A 140 -1.33 4.88 13.09
CA ALA A 140 -0.89 5.29 14.43
C ALA A 140 -1.43 6.68 14.81
N GLN A 141 -1.52 7.63 13.87
CA GLN A 141 -2.10 8.96 14.12
C GLN A 141 -3.64 8.95 14.22
N GLU A 142 -4.32 8.40 13.22
CA GLU A 142 -5.78 8.53 13.06
C GLU A 142 -6.57 7.59 13.97
N VAL A 143 -6.02 6.40 14.27
CA VAL A 143 -6.70 5.38 15.09
C VAL A 143 -6.16 5.38 16.51
N GLU A 144 -4.83 5.40 16.66
CA GLU A 144 -4.19 5.28 17.98
C GLU A 144 -3.79 6.63 18.60
N ASN A 145 -4.04 7.75 17.89
CA ASN A 145 -3.77 9.11 18.35
C ASN A 145 -2.32 9.35 18.82
N VAL A 146 -1.36 8.69 18.15
CA VAL A 146 0.08 8.82 18.45
C VAL A 146 0.67 9.98 17.67
N ARG A 147 1.20 10.98 18.38
CA ARG A 147 1.90 12.14 17.79
C ARG A 147 1.12 12.81 16.64
N PRO A 148 -0.14 13.25 16.85
CA PRO A 148 -0.94 13.96 15.86
C PRO A 148 -0.36 15.33 15.45
N ASP A 149 0.71 15.79 16.12
CA ASP A 149 1.45 17.01 15.82
C ASP A 149 2.36 16.89 14.59
N ILE A 150 2.82 15.68 14.26
CA ILE A 150 3.75 15.43 13.14
C ILE A 150 3.00 15.47 11.82
N ARG A 151 3.54 16.17 10.82
CA ARG A 151 3.04 16.12 9.45
C ARG A 151 3.67 14.96 8.70
N ILE A 152 2.85 14.04 8.19
CA ILE A 152 3.34 12.93 7.36
C ILE A 152 3.05 13.26 5.89
N ILE A 153 4.08 13.27 5.06
CA ILE A 153 4.01 13.61 3.65
C ILE A 153 4.51 12.42 2.82
N ASN A 154 3.59 11.78 2.09
CA ASN A 154 3.94 10.73 1.15
C ASN A 154 4.43 11.35 -0.15
N THR A 155 5.72 11.20 -0.42
CA THR A 155 6.38 11.77 -1.59
C THR A 155 5.87 11.15 -2.91
N SER A 156 5.36 9.92 -2.90
CA SER A 156 4.76 9.31 -4.11
C SER A 156 3.44 9.96 -4.53
N LEU A 157 2.78 10.69 -3.61
CA LEU A 157 1.57 11.47 -3.88
C LEU A 157 1.88 12.94 -4.18
N LEU A 158 3.12 13.42 -4.01
CA LEU A 158 3.45 14.81 -4.32
C LEU A 158 3.49 15.12 -5.83
N GLY A 159 3.36 14.09 -6.68
CA GLY A 159 3.25 14.25 -8.14
C GLY A 159 1.85 14.66 -8.63
N ILE A 160 0.85 14.75 -7.74
CA ILE A 160 -0.54 15.11 -8.06
C ILE A 160 -0.97 16.36 -7.29
N ASP A 161 -1.54 17.31 -8.03
CA ASP A 161 -1.82 18.67 -7.57
C ASP A 161 -2.76 18.76 -6.37
N TRP A 162 -3.77 17.90 -6.30
CA TRP A 162 -4.71 17.88 -5.19
C TRP A 162 -4.02 17.55 -3.86
N TYR A 163 -3.03 16.65 -3.87
CA TYR A 163 -2.32 16.25 -2.65
C TYR A 163 -1.39 17.37 -2.19
N VAL A 164 -0.69 18.02 -3.13
CA VAL A 164 0.10 19.23 -2.84
C VAL A 164 -0.79 20.33 -2.22
N ASN A 165 -1.99 20.54 -2.77
CA ASN A 165 -2.93 21.53 -2.21
C ASN A 165 -3.52 21.10 -0.85
N GLN A 166 -3.65 19.80 -0.58
CA GLN A 166 -4.09 19.30 0.72
C GLN A 166 -3.12 19.70 1.85
N LEU A 167 -1.82 19.85 1.56
CA LEU A 167 -0.82 20.26 2.53
C LEU A 167 -1.05 21.67 3.09
N ARG A 168 -1.81 22.51 2.37
CA ARG A 168 -2.16 23.88 2.79
C ARG A 168 -3.21 23.93 3.90
N TYR A 169 -3.77 22.78 4.30
CA TYR A 169 -4.75 22.68 5.35
C TYR A 169 -4.15 22.09 6.63
N LYS A 170 -4.70 22.53 7.76
CA LYS A 170 -4.43 21.89 9.06
C LYS A 170 -4.99 20.47 9.03
N ILE A 171 -4.17 19.49 9.39
CA ILE A 171 -4.60 18.10 9.61
C ILE A 171 -4.17 17.73 11.02
N ASN A 172 -5.09 17.17 11.80
CA ASN A 172 -4.88 16.85 13.22
C ASN A 172 -4.37 18.07 14.01
N GLU A 173 -3.25 17.93 14.70
CA GLU A 173 -2.60 19.04 15.43
C GLU A 173 -1.51 19.73 14.60
N SER A 174 -1.15 19.16 13.45
CA SER A 174 -0.13 19.70 12.56
C SER A 174 -0.60 20.96 11.84
N ALA A 175 0.19 22.03 11.92
CA ALA A 175 -0.06 23.28 11.20
C ALA A 175 -0.11 23.07 9.67
N PRO A 176 -0.80 23.96 8.92
CA PRO A 176 -0.67 24.02 7.47
C PRO A 176 0.79 24.10 7.03
N ILE A 177 1.14 23.39 5.95
CA ILE A 177 2.47 23.51 5.34
C ILE A 177 2.44 24.67 4.36
N ASN A 178 3.40 25.58 4.54
CA ASN A 178 3.56 26.69 3.62
C ASN A 178 4.16 26.20 2.29
N ILE A 179 3.58 26.61 1.18
CA ILE A 179 4.04 26.30 -0.17
C ILE A 179 4.02 27.62 -0.94
N VAL A 180 5.19 28.03 -1.46
CA VAL A 180 5.39 29.33 -2.11
C VAL A 180 4.46 29.52 -3.31
N TRP A 181 4.24 28.45 -4.08
CA TRP A 181 3.39 28.48 -5.25
C TRP A 181 1.91 28.50 -4.89
N SER A 182 1.06 29.07 -5.74
CA SER A 182 -0.39 29.04 -5.61
C SER A 182 -0.98 27.71 -6.10
N GLU A 183 -2.27 27.47 -5.81
CA GLU A 183 -2.97 26.25 -6.29
C GLU A 183 -2.97 26.15 -7.82
N ASP A 184 -3.19 27.26 -8.52
CA ASP A 184 -3.23 27.30 -9.98
C ASP A 184 -1.84 27.06 -10.62
N GLN A 185 -0.76 27.43 -9.93
CA GLN A 185 0.62 27.18 -10.39
C GLN A 185 1.01 25.70 -10.30
N VAL A 186 0.41 24.98 -9.35
CA VAL A 186 0.64 23.55 -9.15
C VAL A 186 -0.30 22.72 -10.03
N ARG A 187 -1.51 23.24 -10.33
CA ARG A 187 -2.56 22.52 -11.06
C ARG A 187 -2.07 22.07 -12.44
N GLY A 188 -2.08 20.76 -12.67
CA GLY A 188 -1.63 20.16 -13.93
C GLY A 188 -0.14 20.28 -14.26
N LEU A 189 0.70 20.78 -13.33
CA LEU A 189 2.14 20.84 -13.50
C LEU A 189 2.74 19.44 -13.29
N ALA A 190 3.29 18.83 -14.34
CA ALA A 190 3.96 17.54 -14.23
C ALA A 190 5.45 17.71 -13.86
N TYR A 191 6.15 18.61 -14.56
CA TYR A 191 7.57 18.88 -14.39
C TYR A 191 7.95 20.25 -14.97
N LEU A 192 9.11 20.75 -14.58
CA LEU A 192 9.77 21.90 -15.21
C LEU A 192 11.13 21.46 -15.79
N VAL A 193 11.43 21.92 -17.00
CA VAL A 193 12.71 21.67 -17.68
C VAL A 193 13.78 22.60 -17.12
N VAL A 194 15.01 22.11 -17.01
CA VAL A 194 16.17 22.94 -16.63
C VAL A 194 16.75 23.57 -17.90
N ASP A 195 16.87 24.90 -17.95
CA ASP A 195 17.48 25.62 -19.07
C ASP A 195 18.96 25.86 -18.81
N ASP A 196 19.81 25.00 -19.38
CA ASP A 196 21.27 25.07 -19.26
C ASP A 196 21.88 26.28 -20.00
N ARG A 197 21.12 27.03 -20.81
CA ARG A 197 21.61 28.25 -21.45
C ARG A 197 21.80 29.39 -20.45
N GLN A 198 21.12 29.33 -19.30
CA GLN A 198 21.26 30.27 -18.21
C GLN A 198 21.71 29.51 -16.96
N GLN A 199 22.99 29.61 -16.64
CA GLN A 199 23.56 28.95 -15.47
C GLN A 199 23.76 29.95 -14.33
N ILE A 200 23.29 29.57 -13.15
CA ILE A 200 23.47 30.30 -11.91
C ILE A 200 24.32 29.42 -11.00
N GLU A 201 25.48 29.95 -10.58
CA GLU A 201 26.40 29.21 -9.71
C GLU A 201 25.79 28.93 -8.33
N SER A 202 25.18 29.95 -7.71
CA SER A 202 24.55 29.82 -6.40
C SER A 202 23.34 30.73 -6.25
N GLN A 203 22.26 30.21 -5.64
CA GLN A 203 21.07 30.99 -5.35
C GLN A 203 20.37 30.50 -4.07
N ASP A 204 19.76 31.44 -3.33
CA ASP A 204 18.87 31.14 -2.22
C ASP A 204 17.61 30.38 -2.71
N LEU A 205 17.25 29.30 -2.01
CA LEU A 205 16.17 28.39 -2.42
C LEU A 205 14.81 29.08 -2.45
N LEU A 206 14.53 29.92 -1.45
CA LEU A 206 13.25 30.64 -1.36
C LEU A 206 13.12 31.63 -2.52
N THR A 207 14.21 32.32 -2.86
CA THR A 207 14.28 33.23 -4.01
C THR A 207 14.07 32.47 -5.31
N LEU A 208 14.74 31.32 -5.48
CA LEU A 208 14.56 30.46 -6.65
C LEU A 208 13.09 30.03 -6.79
N MET A 209 12.50 29.41 -5.77
CA MET A 209 11.10 28.96 -5.80
C MET A 209 10.12 30.11 -6.05
N THR A 210 10.36 31.28 -5.43
CA THR A 210 9.52 32.48 -5.65
C THR A 210 9.63 33.00 -7.07
N SER A 211 10.85 33.03 -7.63
CA SER A 211 11.09 33.47 -9.01
C SER A 211 10.40 32.56 -10.04
N ILE A 212 10.40 31.25 -9.81
CA ILE A 212 9.70 30.26 -10.62
C ILE A 212 8.19 30.54 -10.55
N GLY A 213 7.64 30.70 -9.35
CA GLY A 213 6.22 31.00 -9.15
C GLY A 213 5.79 32.30 -9.86
N LYS A 214 6.59 33.37 -9.80
CA LYS A 214 6.26 34.67 -10.44
C LYS A 214 6.08 34.59 -11.96
N GLN A 215 6.63 33.57 -12.64
CA GLN A 215 6.44 33.39 -14.08
C GLN A 215 5.06 32.83 -14.44
N GLY A 216 4.29 32.39 -13.44
CA GLY A 216 2.89 31.97 -13.60
C GLY A 216 2.73 30.57 -14.19
N THR A 217 1.49 30.25 -14.57
CA THR A 217 1.05 28.89 -14.97
C THR A 217 1.55 28.42 -16.35
N LYS A 218 2.21 29.30 -17.12
CA LYS A 218 2.78 28.98 -18.44
C LYS A 218 4.25 28.59 -18.40
N LEU A 219 4.83 28.53 -17.20
CA LEU A 219 6.24 28.22 -17.06
C LEU A 219 6.53 26.77 -17.45
N THR A 220 7.48 26.59 -18.36
CA THR A 220 7.93 25.26 -18.82
C THR A 220 9.38 24.97 -18.46
N SER A 221 10.16 26.01 -18.10
CA SER A 221 11.57 25.86 -17.75
C SER A 221 12.04 26.88 -16.71
N PHE A 222 13.17 26.59 -16.04
CA PHE A 222 13.86 27.54 -15.17
C PHE A 222 15.39 27.42 -15.33
N PRO A 223 16.17 28.45 -14.99
CA PRO A 223 17.63 28.43 -15.13
C PRO A 223 18.28 27.28 -14.35
N ALA A 224 19.37 26.73 -14.89
CA ALA A 224 20.17 25.73 -14.18
C ALA A 224 20.88 26.36 -12.97
N VAL A 225 20.56 25.90 -11.77
CA VAL A 225 21.21 26.32 -10.52
C VAL A 225 22.07 25.17 -10.01
N LYS A 226 23.37 25.39 -9.84
CA LYS A 226 24.29 24.33 -9.35
C LYS A 226 24.18 24.14 -7.85
N THR A 227 24.34 25.23 -7.10
CA THR A 227 24.31 25.22 -5.64
C THR A 227 23.13 26.02 -5.13
N VAL A 228 22.41 25.46 -4.16
CA VAL A 228 21.30 26.12 -3.50
C VAL A 228 21.64 26.34 -2.03
N THR A 229 21.33 27.53 -1.52
CA THR A 229 21.49 27.87 -0.11
C THR A 229 20.15 28.05 0.56
N VAL A 230 20.09 27.72 1.85
CA VAL A 230 18.94 27.97 2.71
C VAL A 230 19.45 28.61 4.00
N PRO A 231 19.05 29.84 4.34
CA PRO A 231 19.50 30.50 5.55
C PRO A 231 18.99 29.74 6.78
N ILE A 232 19.83 29.62 7.81
CA ILE A 232 19.48 28.97 9.07
C ILE A 232 19.43 30.04 10.16
N ASP A 233 18.31 30.12 10.89
CA ASP A 233 18.26 30.92 12.11
C ASP A 233 18.99 30.17 13.25
N VAL A 234 20.25 30.56 13.48
CA VAL A 234 21.10 29.98 14.53
C VAL A 234 20.50 30.18 15.93
N ASN A 235 19.76 31.27 16.17
CA ASN A 235 19.13 31.50 17.47
C ASN A 235 17.95 30.55 17.67
N ALA A 236 17.12 30.36 16.64
CA ALA A 236 16.04 29.39 16.67
C ALA A 236 16.58 27.96 16.92
N VAL A 237 17.63 27.55 16.21
CA VAL A 237 18.29 26.23 16.37
C VAL A 237 18.93 26.07 17.75
N ARG A 238 19.48 27.12 18.35
CA ARG A 238 20.01 27.03 19.73
C ARG A 238 18.89 27.01 20.77
N SER A 239 17.76 27.67 20.51
CA SER A 239 16.61 27.71 21.42
C SER A 239 15.84 26.39 21.50
N ASN A 240 15.82 25.63 20.40
CA ASN A 240 15.07 24.37 20.30
C ASN A 240 15.85 23.13 20.79
N MET A 241 17.06 23.33 21.36
CA MET A 241 17.94 22.29 21.90
C MET A 241 18.37 21.20 20.89
N THR A 242 18.24 21.44 19.59
CA THR A 242 18.72 20.51 18.55
C THR A 242 20.26 20.41 18.55
N VAL A 243 20.94 21.45 19.01
CA VAL A 243 22.40 21.52 19.09
C VAL A 243 22.85 21.85 20.52
N SER A 244 23.97 21.29 20.93
CA SER A 244 24.59 21.62 22.22
C SER A 244 25.24 23.00 22.18
N ALA A 245 25.41 23.63 23.34
CA ALA A 245 26.03 24.96 23.43
C ALA A 245 27.42 25.05 22.77
N LYS A 246 28.16 23.94 22.79
CA LYS A 246 29.52 23.82 22.22
C LYS A 246 29.56 23.50 20.73
N ASP A 247 28.41 23.18 20.12
CA ASP A 247 28.37 22.77 18.71
C ASP A 247 28.50 24.00 17.78
N SER A 248 29.25 23.81 16.70
CA SER A 248 29.33 24.76 15.60
C SER A 248 28.09 24.62 14.72
N VAL A 249 27.34 25.71 14.56
CA VAL A 249 26.14 25.75 13.72
C VAL A 249 26.47 26.55 12.46
N ALA A 250 26.26 25.96 11.29
CA ALA A 250 26.39 26.67 10.03
C ALA A 250 25.29 27.74 9.91
N SER A 251 25.62 28.90 9.35
CA SER A 251 24.65 29.98 9.11
C SER A 251 23.71 29.71 7.92
N GLN A 252 24.03 28.69 7.12
CA GLN A 252 23.25 28.29 5.95
C GLN A 252 23.42 26.80 5.67
N LEU A 253 22.36 26.15 5.24
CA LEU A 253 22.39 24.84 4.62
C LEU A 253 22.78 25.04 3.14
N VAL A 254 23.76 24.28 2.67
CA VAL A 254 24.23 24.34 1.28
C VAL A 254 24.14 22.93 0.70
N PHE A 255 23.44 22.77 -0.42
CA PHE A 255 23.40 21.51 -1.15
C PHE A 255 23.41 21.75 -2.65
N ASN A 256 23.96 20.78 -3.38
CA ASN A 256 24.05 20.84 -4.83
C ASN A 256 22.85 20.14 -5.46
N LEU A 257 22.28 20.77 -6.46
CA LEU A 257 21.32 20.13 -7.35
C LEU A 257 22.08 19.19 -8.31
N PRO A 258 21.56 17.98 -8.61
CA PRO A 258 22.25 17.05 -9.49
C PRO A 258 22.62 17.66 -10.86
N GLU A 259 23.90 17.60 -11.21
CA GLU A 259 24.39 18.07 -12.51
C GLU A 259 23.84 17.22 -13.67
N GLY A 260 23.53 17.86 -14.80
CA GLY A 260 23.03 17.20 -16.01
C GLY A 260 21.58 16.72 -15.92
N LYS A 261 20.84 17.12 -14.88
CA LYS A 261 19.42 16.79 -14.75
C LYS A 261 18.57 17.74 -15.61
N ASN A 262 17.86 17.18 -16.58
CA ASN A 262 17.11 17.96 -17.58
C ASN A 262 15.76 18.48 -17.10
N TYR A 263 15.19 17.93 -16.03
CA TYR A 263 13.89 18.36 -15.49
C TYR A 263 13.76 18.03 -14.01
N TYR A 264 12.84 18.71 -13.34
CA TYR A 264 12.36 18.37 -12.00
C TYR A 264 10.86 18.15 -12.04
N SER A 265 10.41 17.02 -11.52
CA SER A 265 8.99 16.68 -11.40
C SER A 265 8.33 17.44 -10.25
N LEU A 266 7.00 17.51 -10.27
CA LEU A 266 6.23 18.26 -9.26
C LEU A 266 6.53 17.81 -7.83
N ASP A 267 6.73 16.51 -7.59
CA ASP A 267 7.07 15.99 -6.26
C ASP A 267 8.38 16.58 -5.74
N GLN A 268 9.41 16.62 -6.57
CA GLN A 268 10.73 17.16 -6.22
C GLN A 268 10.66 18.67 -5.99
N LEU A 269 9.95 19.38 -6.87
CA LEU A 269 9.74 20.81 -6.75
C LEU A 269 8.94 21.17 -5.49
N THR A 270 7.96 20.34 -5.13
CA THR A 270 7.17 20.53 -3.91
C THR A 270 8.01 20.29 -2.67
N MET A 271 8.85 19.25 -2.62
CA MET A 271 9.80 19.06 -1.52
C MET A 271 10.73 20.26 -1.36
N LEU A 272 11.28 20.78 -2.46
CA LEU A 272 12.10 21.99 -2.44
C LEU A 272 11.33 23.21 -1.92
N ASN A 273 10.05 23.39 -2.30
CA ASN A 273 9.19 24.44 -1.75
C ASN A 273 8.97 24.31 -0.24
N ILE A 274 8.76 23.08 0.26
CA ILE A 274 8.58 22.82 1.68
C ILE A 274 9.86 23.15 2.44
N ILE A 275 11.03 22.72 1.94
CA ILE A 275 12.32 23.05 2.54
C ILE A 275 12.55 24.57 2.53
N ALA A 276 12.24 25.25 1.42
CA ALA A 276 12.43 26.69 1.26
C ALA A 276 11.67 27.54 2.30
N THR A 277 10.55 27.04 2.79
CA THR A 277 9.61 27.80 3.64
C THR A 277 9.62 27.38 5.11
N ASN A 278 10.23 26.23 5.44
CA ASN A 278 10.21 25.66 6.79
C ASN A 278 11.59 25.43 7.42
N ALA A 279 12.69 25.74 6.71
CA ALA A 279 14.05 25.56 7.20
C ALA A 279 14.59 26.74 8.03
N GLY A 280 13.86 27.84 8.11
CA GLY A 280 14.20 29.06 8.85
C GLY A 280 13.48 29.17 10.18
#